data_AF-A0A0L0VCD1-F1
#
_entry.id   AF-A0A0L0VCD1-F1
#
_cell.length_a   1.000
_cell.length_b   1.000
_cell.length_c   1.000
_cell.angle_alpha   90.00
_cell.angle_beta   90.00
_cell.angle_gamma   90.00
#
_symmetry.space_group_name_H-M   'P 1'
#
loop_
_entity.id
_entity.type
_entity.pdbx_description
1 polymer ?
#
loop_
_entity_poly.entity_id
_entity_poly.type
_entity_poly.pdbx_seq_one_letter_code
_entity_poly.pdbx_strand_id
1 'polypeptide(L)'
;MSCNPGSTIYPDINQNTRSQTVDNSMERINSTILKTALEAIPLLTVDNYSLWKNCIGNMLDLQGLCDSLTAEDGSLTNMKDVVESYKVQLRTIIISKLDSSIHPNVINHENEIKAQDIWTSITSYFASTQPSNRARVFTELFDLAFNPNDVPAFINSVRTINSRLFEIGIDLPKDMIAYLLLKKLPPSLSNISQQITHSDKAITNDLVLDHLRLFNNDQLIISN
;
A
#
# COMPACT_ATOMS: atom_id res chain seq x y z
N MET A 1 -51.48 -38.63 52.46
CA MET A 1 -51.39 -37.19 52.14
C MET A 1 -49.91 -36.82 52.25
N SER A 2 -49.12 -36.93 51.18
CA SER A 2 -48.87 -35.92 50.13
C SER A 2 -48.30 -34.61 50.68
N CYS A 3 -47.00 -34.35 50.45
CA CYS A 3 -46.50 -33.32 49.51
C CYS A 3 -44.95 -33.19 49.59
N ASN A 4 -44.30 -33.30 48.42
CA ASN A 4 -42.92 -32.86 48.07
C ASN A 4 -43.00 -31.38 47.57
N PRO A 5 -41.96 -30.65 47.08
CA PRO A 5 -40.51 -30.89 46.97
C PRO A 5 -39.61 -29.66 47.28
N GLY A 6 -38.28 -29.85 47.25
CA GLY A 6 -37.29 -28.77 47.24
C GLY A 6 -36.01 -29.18 46.53
N SER A 7 -36.06 -29.37 45.22
CA SER A 7 -34.91 -29.62 44.35
C SER A 7 -34.41 -28.31 43.74
N THR A 8 -33.28 -27.80 44.23
CA THR A 8 -32.56 -26.69 43.61
C THR A 8 -31.72 -27.24 42.46
N ILE A 9 -32.18 -27.04 41.22
CA ILE A 9 -31.38 -27.24 40.01
C ILE A 9 -30.58 -25.96 39.78
N TYR A 10 -29.26 -26.03 39.93
CA TYR A 10 -28.39 -25.05 39.28
C TYR A 10 -28.34 -25.38 37.78
N PRO A 11 -28.59 -24.43 36.87
CA PRO A 11 -28.33 -24.67 35.47
C PRO A 11 -26.81 -24.73 35.27
N ASP A 12 -26.31 -25.87 34.81
CA ASP A 12 -24.99 -25.95 34.19
C ASP A 12 -24.96 -24.93 33.05
N ILE A 13 -24.29 -23.80 33.27
CA ILE A 13 -24.03 -22.83 32.22
C ILE A 13 -23.10 -23.53 31.25
N ASN A 14 -23.67 -23.94 30.11
CA ASN A 14 -23.04 -24.69 29.04
C ASN A 14 -21.85 -23.90 28.47
N GLN A 15 -20.67 -24.07 29.07
CA GLN A 15 -19.42 -23.44 28.65
C GLN A 15 -19.10 -23.76 27.18
N ASN A 16 -19.60 -24.90 26.67
CA ASN A 16 -19.41 -25.34 25.29
C ASN A 16 -20.20 -24.46 24.28
N THR A 17 -21.42 -24.04 24.62
CA THR A 17 -22.23 -23.17 23.75
C THR A 17 -21.66 -21.75 23.68
N ARG A 18 -21.14 -21.22 24.79
CA ARG A 18 -20.54 -19.87 24.83
C ARG A 18 -19.25 -19.81 24.01
N SER A 19 -18.40 -20.83 24.12
CA SER A 19 -17.18 -20.94 23.31
C SER A 19 -17.49 -21.04 21.82
N GLN A 20 -18.46 -21.87 21.41
CA GLN A 20 -18.88 -21.97 19.99
C GLN A 20 -19.48 -20.67 19.43
N THR A 21 -20.23 -19.90 20.24
CA THR A 21 -20.77 -18.60 19.79
C THR A 21 -19.70 -17.53 19.63
N VAL A 22 -18.66 -17.55 20.47
CA VAL A 22 -17.52 -16.62 20.37
C VAL A 22 -16.65 -16.98 19.16
N ASP A 23 -16.43 -18.27 18.91
CA ASP A 23 -15.66 -18.77 17.76
C ASP A 23 -16.32 -18.39 16.43
N ASN A 24 -17.63 -18.66 16.29
CA ASN A 24 -18.42 -18.25 15.12
C ASN A 24 -18.45 -16.73 14.93
N SER A 25 -18.42 -15.95 16.02
CA SER A 25 -18.35 -14.49 15.94
C SER A 25 -16.99 -14.02 15.43
N MET A 26 -15.91 -14.65 15.88
CA MET A 26 -14.55 -14.31 15.46
C MET A 26 -14.30 -14.69 14.00
N GLU A 27 -14.79 -15.85 13.54
CA GLU A 27 -14.73 -16.25 12.13
C GLU A 27 -15.45 -15.26 11.21
N ARG A 28 -16.63 -14.78 11.61
CA ARG A 28 -17.38 -13.75 10.86
C ARG A 28 -16.63 -12.42 10.80
N ILE A 29 -15.98 -12.03 11.89
CA ILE A 29 -15.13 -10.84 11.95
C ILE A 29 -13.95 -11.01 10.98
N ASN A 30 -13.24 -12.14 11.03
CA ASN A 30 -12.11 -12.44 10.14
C ASN A 30 -12.51 -12.42 8.66
N SER A 31 -13.65 -13.03 8.31
CA SER A 31 -14.18 -13.00 6.93
C SER A 31 -14.52 -11.58 6.47
N THR A 32 -15.08 -10.76 7.37
CA THR A 32 -15.41 -9.35 7.08
C THR A 32 -14.14 -8.52 6.85
N ILE A 33 -13.14 -8.68 7.72
CA ILE A 33 -11.84 -8.00 7.59
C ILE A 33 -11.16 -8.39 6.28
N LEU A 34 -11.12 -9.68 5.96
CA LEU A 34 -10.55 -10.19 4.72
C LEU A 34 -11.24 -9.60 3.48
N LYS A 35 -12.58 -9.56 3.49
CA LYS A 35 -13.35 -8.96 2.41
C LYS A 35 -13.01 -7.48 2.25
N THR A 36 -12.95 -6.73 3.35
CA THR A 36 -12.55 -5.31 3.33
C THR A 36 -11.13 -5.12 2.80
N ALA A 37 -10.18 -5.97 3.18
CA ALA A 37 -8.81 -5.93 2.65
C ALA A 37 -8.78 -6.18 1.13
N LEU A 38 -9.54 -7.16 0.63
CA LEU A 38 -9.63 -7.47 -0.81
C LEU A 38 -10.24 -6.32 -1.62
N GLU A 39 -11.26 -5.66 -1.09
CA GLU A 39 -11.91 -4.50 -1.71
C GLU A 39 -10.98 -3.28 -1.72
N ALA A 40 -10.14 -3.11 -0.69
CA ALA A 40 -9.21 -2.01 -0.57
C ALA A 40 -7.99 -2.09 -1.50
N ILE A 41 -7.66 -3.27 -2.04
CA ILE A 41 -6.56 -3.41 -3.01
C ILE A 41 -6.92 -2.62 -4.28
N PRO A 42 -6.14 -1.59 -4.67
CA PRO A 42 -6.39 -0.84 -5.88
C PRO A 42 -6.06 -1.68 -7.13
N LEU A 43 -6.49 -1.23 -8.30
CA LEU A 43 -5.95 -1.74 -9.56
C LEU A 43 -4.49 -1.24 -9.69
N LEU A 44 -3.54 -2.13 -9.98
CA LEU A 44 -2.13 -1.79 -10.14
C LEU A 44 -1.93 -0.97 -11.42
N THR A 45 -1.42 0.25 -11.26
CA THR A 45 -1.04 1.16 -12.34
C THR A 45 0.44 1.52 -12.25
N VAL A 46 0.92 2.37 -13.16
CA VAL A 46 2.33 2.84 -13.17
C VAL A 46 2.73 3.59 -11.88
N ASP A 47 1.76 4.19 -11.20
CA ASP A 47 2.00 5.20 -10.17
C ASP A 47 1.68 4.74 -8.75
N ASN A 48 1.09 3.55 -8.57
CA ASN A 48 0.60 3.12 -7.26
C ASN A 48 1.21 1.81 -6.76
N TYR A 49 2.32 1.34 -7.35
CA TYR A 49 2.94 0.06 -6.99
C TYR A 49 3.19 -0.09 -5.48
N SER A 50 3.76 0.91 -4.78
CA SER A 50 3.98 0.83 -3.33
C SER A 50 2.68 0.62 -2.55
N LEU A 51 1.62 1.36 -2.89
CA LEU A 51 0.31 1.22 -2.26
C LEU A 51 -0.27 -0.17 -2.54
N TRP A 52 -0.24 -0.59 -3.80
CA TRP A 52 -0.75 -1.89 -4.23
C TRP A 52 -0.02 -3.04 -3.52
N LYS A 53 1.31 -3.01 -3.49
CA LYS A 53 2.18 -3.98 -2.82
C LYS A 53 1.85 -4.07 -1.34
N ASN A 54 1.69 -2.94 -0.66
CA ASN A 54 1.32 -2.89 0.76
C ASN A 54 -0.08 -3.45 1.01
N CYS A 55 -1.07 -3.14 0.16
CA CYS A 55 -2.42 -3.69 0.28
C CYS A 55 -2.44 -5.22 0.08
N ILE A 56 -1.70 -5.72 -0.91
CA ILE A 56 -1.55 -7.17 -1.12
C ILE A 56 -0.85 -7.81 0.06
N GLY A 57 0.27 -7.24 0.52
CA GLY A 57 1.01 -7.73 1.70
C GLY A 57 0.14 -7.83 2.94
N ASN A 58 -0.58 -6.75 3.28
CA ASN A 58 -1.51 -6.74 4.41
C ASN A 58 -2.61 -7.81 4.28
N MET A 59 -3.13 -8.03 3.07
CA MET A 59 -4.10 -9.11 2.82
C MET A 59 -3.47 -10.47 3.13
N LEU A 60 -2.27 -10.73 2.60
CA LEU A 60 -1.58 -12.00 2.79
C LEU A 60 -1.22 -12.25 4.25
N ASP A 61 -0.82 -11.21 4.99
CA ASP A 61 -0.52 -11.28 6.42
C ASP A 61 -1.75 -11.69 7.23
N LEU A 62 -2.95 -11.19 6.88
CA LEU A 62 -4.22 -11.62 7.50
C LEU A 62 -4.50 -13.11 7.31
N GLN A 63 -3.91 -13.73 6.28
CA GLN A 63 -4.07 -15.15 5.97
C GLN A 63 -2.83 -15.99 6.34
N GLY A 64 -1.74 -15.39 6.83
CA GLY A 64 -0.47 -16.08 7.05
C GLY A 64 0.20 -16.59 5.76
N LEU A 65 -0.06 -15.93 4.62
CA LEU A 65 0.38 -16.37 3.29
C LEU A 65 1.50 -15.51 2.68
N CYS A 66 2.02 -14.51 3.40
CA CYS A 66 3.01 -13.58 2.85
C CYS A 66 4.30 -14.29 2.41
N ASP A 67 4.81 -15.20 3.25
CA ASP A 67 5.98 -16.03 2.94
C ASP A 67 5.71 -16.97 1.75
N SER A 68 4.44 -17.36 1.54
CA SER A 68 4.07 -18.24 0.42
C SER A 68 4.24 -17.57 -0.94
N LEU A 69 4.12 -16.25 -1.00
CA LEU A 69 4.25 -15.49 -2.23
C LEU A 69 5.67 -14.94 -2.45
N THR A 70 6.38 -14.64 -1.36
CA THR A 70 7.66 -13.89 -1.39
C THR A 70 8.90 -14.77 -1.23
N ALA A 71 8.77 -16.02 -0.77
CA ALA A 71 9.90 -16.93 -0.66
C ALA A 71 10.51 -17.23 -2.04
N GLU A 72 11.84 -17.14 -2.14
CA GLU A 72 12.59 -17.75 -3.23
C GLU A 72 12.32 -19.27 -3.19
N ASP A 73 12.00 -19.83 -4.36
CA ASP A 73 11.52 -21.20 -4.60
C ASP A 73 11.89 -22.24 -3.51
N GLY A 74 10.87 -22.91 -2.93
CA GLY A 74 11.05 -24.16 -2.18
C GLY A 74 10.73 -24.16 -0.67
N SER A 75 10.48 -23.01 -0.03
CA SER A 75 10.30 -22.96 1.44
C SER A 75 8.86 -23.19 1.95
N LEU A 76 7.91 -23.61 1.11
CA LEU A 76 6.58 -24.04 1.55
C LEU A 76 6.54 -25.55 1.80
N THR A 77 7.44 -26.07 2.64
CA THR A 77 7.61 -27.52 2.78
C THR A 77 6.59 -28.21 3.70
N ASN A 78 5.67 -27.50 4.36
CA ASN A 78 4.85 -28.11 5.42
C ASN A 78 3.32 -27.92 5.29
N MET A 79 2.74 -27.90 4.09
CA MET A 79 1.28 -27.93 4.00
C MET A 79 0.76 -28.67 2.76
N LYS A 80 0.97 -29.99 2.73
CA LYS A 80 0.64 -30.89 1.59
C LYS A 80 -0.83 -30.87 1.13
N ASP A 81 -1.77 -30.38 1.93
CA ASP A 81 -3.19 -30.27 1.54
C ASP A 81 -3.66 -28.83 1.23
N VAL A 82 -2.75 -27.85 1.29
CA VAL A 82 -2.99 -26.41 0.99
C VAL A 82 -2.48 -26.00 -0.40
N VAL A 83 -1.89 -26.91 -1.18
CA VAL A 83 -0.88 -26.49 -2.17
C VAL A 83 -1.45 -25.92 -3.47
N GLU A 84 -2.61 -26.34 -3.99
CA GLU A 84 -3.06 -25.85 -5.31
C GLU A 84 -4.21 -24.84 -5.26
N SER A 85 -5.21 -25.03 -4.40
CA SER A 85 -6.34 -24.10 -4.30
C SER A 85 -5.89 -22.70 -3.88
N TYR A 86 -4.91 -22.60 -2.97
CA TYR A 86 -4.35 -21.32 -2.53
C TYR A 86 -3.48 -20.68 -3.60
N LYS A 87 -2.66 -21.44 -4.34
CA LYS A 87 -1.91 -20.89 -5.48
C LYS A 87 -2.83 -20.30 -6.55
N VAL A 88 -3.94 -21.00 -6.86
CA VAL A 88 -4.95 -20.50 -7.80
C VAL A 88 -5.63 -19.25 -7.25
N GLN A 89 -5.99 -19.21 -5.96
CA GLN A 89 -6.58 -18.02 -5.33
C GLN A 89 -5.62 -16.82 -5.37
N LEU A 90 -4.35 -16.99 -4.98
CA LEU A 90 -3.33 -15.96 -5.03
C LEU A 90 -3.16 -15.40 -6.45
N ARG A 91 -3.06 -16.29 -7.44
CA ARG A 91 -3.01 -15.91 -8.85
C ARG A 91 -4.24 -15.11 -9.25
N THR A 92 -5.43 -15.59 -8.92
CA THR A 92 -6.70 -14.92 -9.25
C THR A 92 -6.77 -13.52 -8.63
N ILE A 93 -6.39 -13.37 -7.36
CA ILE A 93 -6.36 -12.07 -6.67
C ILE A 93 -5.40 -11.12 -7.39
N ILE A 94 -4.15 -11.53 -7.60
CA ILE A 94 -3.12 -10.69 -8.24
C ILE A 94 -3.58 -10.25 -9.63
N ILE A 95 -3.99 -11.18 -10.49
CA ILE A 95 -4.43 -10.89 -11.87
C ILE A 95 -5.66 -9.96 -11.86
N SER A 96 -6.64 -10.19 -10.97
CA SER A 96 -7.84 -9.35 -10.87
C SER A 96 -7.55 -7.90 -10.46
N LYS A 97 -6.36 -7.65 -9.90
CA LYS A 97 -5.90 -6.33 -9.45
C LYS A 97 -4.78 -5.78 -10.33
N LEU A 98 -4.64 -6.26 -11.56
CA LEU A 98 -3.76 -5.67 -12.58
C LEU A 98 -4.57 -4.81 -13.55
N ASP A 99 -4.11 -3.58 -13.79
CA ASP A 99 -4.61 -2.81 -14.91
C ASP A 99 -4.22 -3.50 -16.23
N SER A 100 -5.12 -3.43 -17.22
CA SER A 100 -4.92 -4.09 -18.51
C SER A 100 -3.69 -3.56 -19.25
N SER A 101 -3.28 -2.31 -19.00
CA SER A 101 -2.05 -1.73 -19.55
C SER A 101 -0.78 -2.33 -18.95
N ILE A 102 -0.85 -2.85 -17.72
CA ILE A 102 0.29 -3.47 -17.02
C ILE A 102 0.44 -4.94 -17.40
N HIS A 103 -0.67 -5.65 -17.61
CA HIS A 103 -0.70 -7.08 -17.90
C HIS A 103 0.36 -7.56 -18.94
N PRO A 104 0.48 -6.98 -20.15
CA PRO A 104 1.43 -7.48 -21.16
C PRO A 104 2.90 -7.29 -20.77
N ASN A 105 3.20 -6.43 -19.80
CA ASN A 105 4.57 -6.16 -19.35
C ASN A 105 5.03 -7.12 -18.24
N VAL A 106 4.09 -7.77 -17.54
CA VAL A 106 4.40 -8.57 -16.35
C VAL A 106 3.88 -10.01 -16.43
N ILE A 107 2.95 -10.32 -17.34
CA ILE A 107 2.41 -11.67 -17.54
C ILE A 107 2.71 -12.17 -18.96
N ASN A 108 3.19 -13.41 -19.06
CA ASN A 108 3.45 -14.12 -20.31
C ASN A 108 3.09 -15.62 -20.19
N HIS A 109 3.23 -16.36 -21.28
CA HIS A 109 2.92 -17.80 -21.33
C HIS A 109 3.78 -18.68 -20.41
N GLU A 110 4.90 -18.16 -19.89
CA GLU A 110 5.81 -18.90 -19.00
C GLU A 110 5.40 -18.74 -17.53
N ASN A 111 4.92 -17.55 -17.14
CA ASN A 111 4.61 -17.23 -15.75
C ASN A 111 3.11 -17.21 -15.40
N GLU A 112 2.20 -17.16 -16.40
CA GLU A 112 0.76 -16.88 -16.19
C GLU A 112 0.04 -17.85 -15.24
N ILE A 113 0.60 -19.03 -15.00
CA ILE A 113 0.01 -20.04 -14.12
C ILE A 113 0.51 -20.01 -12.68
N LYS A 114 1.64 -19.34 -12.39
CA LYS A 114 2.30 -19.35 -11.07
C LYS A 114 2.26 -17.96 -10.42
N ALA A 115 1.58 -17.86 -9.28
CA ALA A 115 1.46 -16.60 -8.53
C ALA A 115 2.83 -16.00 -8.13
N GLN A 116 3.80 -16.85 -7.75
CA GLN A 116 5.15 -16.44 -7.38
C GLN A 116 5.91 -15.82 -8.56
N ASP A 117 5.84 -16.44 -9.74
CA ASP A 117 6.50 -15.94 -10.94
C ASP A 117 5.86 -14.62 -11.41
N ILE A 118 4.52 -14.49 -11.30
CA ILE A 118 3.80 -13.24 -11.56
C ILE A 118 4.25 -12.15 -10.56
N TRP A 119 4.28 -12.46 -9.27
CA TRP A 119 4.72 -11.52 -8.23
C TRP A 119 6.16 -11.04 -8.44
N THR A 120 7.06 -11.96 -8.79
CA THR A 120 8.46 -11.68 -9.10
C THR A 120 8.58 -10.79 -10.34
N SER A 121 7.78 -11.07 -11.37
CA SER A 121 7.74 -10.27 -12.60
C SER A 121 7.23 -8.85 -12.35
N ILE A 122 6.13 -8.71 -11.59
CA ILE A 122 5.60 -7.40 -11.16
C ILE A 122 6.65 -6.62 -10.37
N THR A 123 7.25 -7.26 -9.37
CA THR A 123 8.27 -6.62 -8.52
C THR A 123 9.50 -6.22 -9.34
N SER A 124 9.96 -7.07 -10.26
CA SER A 124 11.05 -6.71 -11.18
C SER A 124 10.69 -5.55 -12.09
N TYR A 125 9.45 -5.47 -12.59
CA TYR A 125 9.03 -4.39 -13.47
C TYR A 125 8.99 -3.04 -12.74
N PHE A 126 8.46 -2.99 -11.52
CA PHE A 126 8.26 -1.74 -10.78
C PHE A 126 9.43 -1.34 -9.86
N ALA A 127 10.09 -2.32 -9.25
CA ALA A 127 11.11 -2.12 -8.21
C ALA A 127 12.52 -2.54 -8.66
N SER A 128 12.74 -2.75 -9.96
CA SER A 128 14.09 -3.05 -10.46
C SER A 128 15.08 -1.95 -10.06
N THR A 129 16.15 -2.37 -9.40
CA THR A 129 17.27 -1.52 -8.98
C THR A 129 18.32 -1.34 -10.08
N GLN A 130 18.02 -1.73 -11.32
CA GLN A 130 18.92 -1.52 -12.44
C GLN A 130 19.24 -0.03 -12.63
N PRO A 131 20.50 0.34 -12.99
CA PRO A 131 20.90 1.74 -13.13
C PRO A 131 20.01 2.55 -14.08
N SER A 132 19.52 1.95 -15.17
CA SER A 132 18.63 2.61 -16.14
C SER A 132 17.27 2.98 -15.53
N ASN A 133 16.64 2.06 -14.78
CA ASN A 133 15.37 2.33 -14.11
C ASN A 133 15.55 3.36 -12.99
N ARG A 134 16.61 3.21 -12.19
CA ARG A 134 16.99 4.19 -11.15
C ARG A 134 17.18 5.60 -11.71
N ALA A 135 17.93 5.73 -12.80
CA ALA A 135 18.14 7.01 -13.47
C ALA A 135 16.82 7.60 -13.98
N ARG A 136 15.98 6.80 -14.64
CA ARG A 136 14.68 7.25 -15.17
C ARG A 136 13.79 7.85 -14.07
N VAL A 137 13.57 7.13 -12.97
CA VAL A 137 12.69 7.62 -11.89
C VAL A 137 13.30 8.81 -11.15
N PHE A 138 14.63 8.84 -10.98
CA PHE A 138 15.29 10.03 -10.44
C PHE A 138 15.12 11.26 -11.34
N THR A 139 15.24 11.06 -12.66
CA THR A 139 14.98 12.11 -13.65
C THR A 139 13.54 12.60 -13.60
N GLU A 140 12.55 11.72 -13.36
CA GLU A 140 11.16 12.15 -13.15
C GLU A 140 11.04 13.15 -11.99
N LEU A 141 11.73 12.93 -10.86
CA LEU A 141 11.77 13.91 -9.76
C LEU A 141 12.47 15.21 -10.20
N PHE A 142 13.59 15.09 -10.91
CA PHE A 142 14.41 16.22 -11.31
C PHE A 142 13.69 17.13 -12.33
N ASP A 143 12.98 16.54 -13.27
CA ASP A 143 12.26 17.25 -14.35
C ASP A 143 10.85 17.69 -13.92
N LEU A 144 10.32 17.19 -12.79
CA LEU A 144 9.01 17.59 -12.28
C LEU A 144 8.91 19.12 -12.16
N ALA A 145 8.01 19.72 -12.94
CA ALA A 145 7.78 21.16 -12.94
C ALA A 145 6.64 21.55 -12.00
N PHE A 146 6.84 22.64 -11.26
CA PHE A 146 5.77 23.23 -10.45
C PHE A 146 4.76 23.96 -11.33
N ASN A 147 3.48 23.65 -11.16
CA ASN A 147 2.37 24.35 -11.82
C ASN A 147 1.55 25.10 -10.75
N PRO A 148 1.57 26.44 -10.71
CA PRO A 148 0.79 27.21 -9.74
C PRO A 148 -0.72 27.04 -9.90
N ASN A 149 -1.20 26.62 -11.08
CA ASN A 149 -2.62 26.37 -11.33
C ASN A 149 -3.08 24.99 -10.88
N ASP A 150 -2.16 24.08 -10.54
CA ASP A 150 -2.47 22.73 -10.09
C ASP A 150 -1.45 22.25 -9.05
N VAL A 151 -1.44 22.95 -7.93
CA VAL A 151 -0.61 22.61 -6.77
C VAL A 151 -0.92 21.19 -6.24
N PRO A 152 -2.19 20.73 -6.16
CA PRO A 152 -2.49 19.37 -5.74
C PRO A 152 -1.85 18.30 -6.63
N ALA A 153 -1.85 18.46 -7.96
CA ALA A 153 -1.18 17.51 -8.84
C ALA A 153 0.34 17.47 -8.60
N PHE A 154 0.98 18.63 -8.43
CA PHE A 154 2.40 18.67 -8.08
C PHE A 154 2.71 17.92 -6.78
N ILE A 155 1.93 18.19 -5.71
CA ILE A 155 2.10 17.52 -4.42
C ILE A 155 1.94 16.00 -4.55
N ASN A 156 0.93 15.54 -5.29
CA ASN A 156 0.69 14.12 -5.51
C ASN A 156 1.83 13.48 -6.30
N SER A 157 2.30 14.12 -7.37
CA SER A 157 3.45 13.65 -8.16
C SER A 157 4.70 13.52 -7.30
N VAL A 158 4.99 14.49 -6.42
CA VAL A 158 6.14 14.39 -5.50
C VAL A 158 6.01 13.16 -4.60
N ARG A 159 4.84 12.90 -4.01
CA ARG A 159 4.63 11.73 -3.13
C ARG A 159 4.75 10.41 -3.89
N THR A 160 4.16 10.34 -5.08
CA THR A 160 4.25 9.18 -5.97
C THR A 160 5.69 8.88 -6.36
N ILE A 161 6.41 9.88 -6.85
CA ILE A 161 7.80 9.72 -7.28
C ILE A 161 8.68 9.34 -6.08
N ASN A 162 8.50 9.99 -4.92
CA ASN A 162 9.27 9.66 -3.72
C ASN A 162 9.06 8.21 -3.27
N SER A 163 7.82 7.70 -3.36
CA SER A 163 7.51 6.29 -3.05
C SER A 163 8.22 5.36 -4.05
N ARG A 164 8.17 5.68 -5.35
CA ARG A 164 8.85 4.89 -6.39
C ARG A 164 10.38 4.92 -6.26
N LEU A 165 10.97 6.03 -5.82
CA LEU A 165 12.40 6.12 -5.53
C LEU A 165 12.80 5.13 -4.42
N PHE A 166 12.01 5.04 -3.35
CA PHE A 166 12.28 4.09 -2.28
C PHE A 166 12.24 2.63 -2.78
N GLU A 167 11.23 2.27 -3.58
CA GLU A 167 11.09 0.90 -4.11
C GLU A 167 12.28 0.46 -4.96
N ILE A 168 12.89 1.37 -5.71
CA ILE A 168 14.06 1.08 -6.55
C ILE A 168 15.39 1.27 -5.79
N GLY A 169 15.34 1.43 -4.46
CA GLY A 169 16.51 1.54 -3.57
C GLY A 169 17.18 2.91 -3.58
N ILE A 170 16.46 3.98 -3.92
CA ILE A 170 16.90 5.36 -3.77
C ILE A 170 16.20 5.95 -2.55
N ASP A 171 16.89 5.92 -1.41
CA ASP A 171 16.42 6.56 -0.18
C ASP A 171 17.15 7.91 -0.01
N LEU A 172 16.46 9.00 -0.33
CA LEU A 172 17.00 10.34 -0.21
C LEU A 172 16.68 10.93 1.17
N PRO A 173 17.64 11.59 1.82
CA PRO A 173 17.37 12.37 3.02
C PRO A 173 16.24 13.40 2.79
N LYS A 174 15.38 13.57 3.80
CA LYS A 174 14.18 14.42 3.71
C LYS A 174 14.49 15.87 3.37
N ASP A 175 15.62 16.38 3.86
CA ASP A 175 16.14 17.72 3.60
C ASP A 175 16.63 17.86 2.14
N MET A 176 17.31 16.85 1.60
CA MET A 176 17.74 16.85 0.19
C MET A 176 16.55 16.93 -0.76
N ILE A 177 15.47 16.17 -0.49
CA ILE A 177 14.23 16.29 -1.27
C ILE A 177 13.66 17.70 -1.10
N ALA A 178 13.61 18.24 0.12
CA ALA A 178 13.11 19.60 0.35
C ALA A 178 13.88 20.66 -0.45
N TYR A 179 15.21 20.57 -0.51
CA TYR A 179 16.06 21.49 -1.28
C TYR A 179 15.75 21.42 -2.79
N LEU A 180 15.54 20.20 -3.32
CA LEU A 180 15.12 20.01 -4.71
C LEU A 180 13.74 20.63 -4.98
N LEU A 181 12.79 20.47 -4.06
CA LEU A 181 11.44 21.05 -4.20
C LEU A 181 11.47 22.58 -4.14
N LEU A 182 12.19 23.16 -3.19
CA LEU A 182 12.35 24.63 -3.07
C LEU A 182 12.96 25.24 -4.33
N LYS A 183 13.89 24.54 -4.97
CA LYS A 183 14.52 24.98 -6.22
C LYS A 183 13.55 25.03 -7.41
N LYS A 184 12.47 24.25 -7.37
CA LYS A 184 11.43 24.19 -8.42
C LYS A 184 10.40 25.31 -8.29
N LEU A 185 10.34 26.01 -7.16
CA LEU A 185 9.34 27.06 -6.94
C LEU A 185 9.67 28.31 -7.75
N PRO A 186 8.67 28.94 -8.39
CA PRO A 186 8.87 30.18 -9.12
C PRO A 186 9.19 31.35 -8.16
N PRO A 187 9.82 32.43 -8.64
CA PRO A 187 10.14 33.60 -7.81
C PRO A 187 8.93 34.23 -7.09
N SER A 188 7.72 34.08 -7.66
CA SER A 188 6.46 34.53 -7.05
C SER A 188 6.15 33.84 -5.71
N LEU A 189 6.74 32.66 -5.44
CA LEU A 189 6.61 31.93 -4.18
C LEU A 189 7.83 32.09 -3.27
N SER A 190 8.68 33.10 -3.49
CA SER A 190 9.87 33.35 -2.67
C SER A 190 9.57 33.52 -1.18
N ASN A 191 8.42 34.10 -0.83
CA ASN A 191 7.97 34.21 0.57
C ASN A 191 7.78 32.83 1.22
N ILE A 192 7.18 31.87 0.51
CA ILE A 192 7.02 30.49 1.01
C ILE A 192 8.39 29.85 1.26
N SER A 193 9.31 29.99 0.30
CA SER A 193 10.67 29.49 0.45
C SER A 193 11.36 30.10 1.67
N GLN A 194 11.23 31.41 1.89
CA GLN A 194 11.79 32.09 3.05
C GLN A 194 11.18 31.62 4.37
N GLN A 195 9.86 31.45 4.43
CA GLN A 195 9.18 30.95 5.62
C GLN A 195 9.68 29.55 6.01
N ILE A 196 9.91 28.69 5.02
CA ILE A 196 10.45 27.34 5.26
C ILE A 196 11.89 27.42 5.75
N THR A 197 12.77 28.14 5.04
CA THR A 197 14.22 28.15 5.34
C THR A 197 14.60 28.93 6.59
N HIS A 198 13.77 29.86 7.04
CA HIS A 198 14.01 30.66 8.26
C HIS A 198 13.12 30.23 9.43
N SER A 199 12.38 29.13 9.31
CA SER A 199 11.64 28.56 10.43
C SER A 199 12.58 27.82 11.39
N ASP A 200 12.16 27.69 12.65
CA ASP A 200 12.84 26.83 13.63
C ASP A 200 12.58 25.32 13.39
N LYS A 201 11.86 24.96 12.32
CA LYS A 201 11.49 23.59 11.99
C LYS A 201 12.56 22.94 11.10
N ALA A 202 12.70 21.63 11.24
CA ALA A 202 13.52 20.85 10.33
C ALA A 202 12.99 20.97 8.88
N ILE A 203 13.87 21.33 7.95
CA ILE A 203 13.54 21.45 6.54
C ILE A 203 13.35 20.04 5.97
N THR A 204 12.11 19.69 5.64
CA THR A 204 11.72 18.36 5.14
C THR A 204 10.79 18.50 3.95
N ASN A 205 10.72 17.46 3.11
CA ASN A 205 9.76 17.43 2.00
C ASN A 205 8.32 17.65 2.49
N ASP A 206 7.92 17.03 3.60
CA ASP A 206 6.60 17.17 4.21
C ASP A 206 6.32 18.64 4.56
N LEU A 207 7.28 19.34 5.18
CA LEU A 207 7.14 20.76 5.48
C LEU A 207 6.91 21.59 4.21
N VAL A 208 7.67 21.34 3.14
CA VAL A 208 7.49 22.06 1.86
C VAL A 208 6.09 21.78 1.29
N LEU A 209 5.66 20.52 1.24
CA LEU A 209 4.37 20.13 0.69
C LEU A 209 3.19 20.69 1.52
N ASP A 210 3.32 20.79 2.84
CA ASP A 210 2.31 21.38 3.71
C ASP A 210 2.16 22.89 3.47
N HIS A 211 3.27 23.62 3.32
CA HIS A 211 3.22 25.04 2.96
C HIS A 211 2.59 25.27 1.58
N LEU A 212 2.87 24.41 0.59
CA LEU A 212 2.23 24.48 -0.72
C LEU A 212 0.73 24.17 -0.65
N ARG A 213 0.33 23.22 0.19
CA ARG A 213 -1.09 22.91 0.44
C ARG A 213 -1.81 24.11 1.06
N LEU A 214 -1.19 24.76 2.06
CA LEU A 214 -1.73 25.98 2.68
C LEU A 214 -1.89 27.09 1.64
N PHE A 215 -0.84 27.35 0.85
CA PHE A 215 -0.89 28.32 -0.24
C PHE A 215 -2.06 28.06 -1.20
N ASN A 216 -2.24 26.81 -1.63
CA ASN A 216 -3.35 26.45 -2.53
C ASN A 216 -4.72 26.75 -1.90
N ASN A 217 -4.89 26.45 -0.61
CA ASN A 217 -6.14 26.72 0.10
C ASN A 217 -6.43 28.23 0.19
N ASP A 218 -5.40 29.04 0.45
CA ASP A 218 -5.52 30.50 0.52
C ASP A 218 -5.94 31.08 -0.85
N GLN A 219 -5.36 30.57 -1.95
CA GLN A 219 -5.77 30.97 -3.30
C GLN A 219 -7.26 30.68 -3.57
N LEU A 220 -7.74 29.50 -3.16
CA LEU A 220 -9.14 29.11 -3.33
C LEU A 220 -10.10 30.00 -2.53
N ILE A 221 -9.71 30.45 -1.35
CA ILE A 221 -10.50 31.38 -0.53
C ILE A 221 -10.60 32.75 -1.21
N ILE A 222 -9.50 33.24 -1.79
CA ILE A 222 -9.45 34.57 -2.45
C ILE A 222 -10.24 34.57 -3.78
N SER A 223 -10.34 33.42 -4.45
CA SER A 223 -11.06 33.29 -5.73
C SER A 223 -12.58 33.10 -5.60
N ASN A 224 -13.11 32.92 -4.38
CA ASN A 224 -14.54 32.75 -4.09
C ASN A 224 -15.13 34.02 -3.48
#